data_AF-A0A8S9Y9K7-F1
#
_entry.id   AF-A0A8S9Y9K7-F1
#
_cell.length_a   1.000
_cell.length_b   1.000
_cell.length_c   1.000
_cell.angle_alpha   90.00
_cell.angle_beta   90.00
_cell.angle_gamma   90.00
#
_symmetry.space_group_name_H-M   'P 1'
#
loop_
_entity.id
_entity.type
_entity.pdbx_description
1 polymer ?
#
loop_
_entity_poly.entity_id
_entity_poly.type
_entity_poly.pdbx_seq_one_letter_code
_entity_poly.pdbx_strand_id
1 'polypeptide(L)'
;MISKCLRVALGALTSTPLNALYAEAGEPPLGARGKMIARRFALSLFQRHPLHFSRLKDLSILNLTDKYWAKKPSPLLCEAFYAISEYFDLIPPLPKPVRYELNYASLRAPPISIPSNSVQNSTSFTKFIRERWPEAVHIYTDGSLIDGKVGSAYYDVTRNAIARFRLADFASIYTAELIALHEALKYAMQLHLEPRPVIFLTDSLSVITKLQNINPNSNLNYIEGEIIKLCAALRASGRQFRLIWVKSHAGIVGNELVDSYAKEATKKPTCDIQTPVYPPSDLRRRLREEMLKEWQDTYDRYPSGEPYKTTFPKVSLTPWFTKCPGKGKSFYKTISRIRSGHCVTKAYLHRIGRSDTDLCDTCQTTETLHHIILECNKFNAERGIMINSLPTSIPRPFNFATILRQDVYELIFIYLCSSNITI
;
A
#
# COMPACT_ATOMS: atom_id res chain seq x y z
N MET A 1 -3.77 -18.57 -19.97
CA MET A 1 -3.61 -17.40 -20.87
C MET A 1 -2.55 -16.43 -20.34
N ILE A 2 -2.67 -15.91 -19.11
CA ILE A 2 -1.71 -14.95 -18.50
C ILE A 2 -0.27 -15.46 -18.48
N SER A 3 -0.02 -16.69 -18.04
CA SER A 3 1.33 -17.27 -18.00
C SER A 3 2.01 -17.32 -19.37
N LYS A 4 1.26 -17.51 -20.46
CA LYS A 4 1.81 -17.47 -21.82
C LYS A 4 2.28 -16.05 -22.18
N CYS A 5 1.47 -15.04 -21.86
CA CYS A 5 1.85 -13.64 -22.10
C CYS A 5 3.09 -13.24 -21.29
N LEU A 6 3.16 -13.64 -20.01
CA LEU A 6 4.34 -13.36 -19.16
C LEU A 6 5.61 -14.01 -19.71
N ARG A 7 5.52 -15.26 -20.21
CA ARG A 7 6.67 -15.92 -20.86
C ARG A 7 7.17 -15.14 -22.08
N VAL A 8 6.25 -14.65 -22.92
CA VAL A 8 6.62 -13.84 -24.10
C VAL A 8 7.25 -12.51 -23.68
N ALA A 9 6.67 -11.84 -22.69
CA ALA A 9 7.15 -10.55 -22.18
C ALA A 9 8.56 -10.66 -21.57
N LEU A 10 8.78 -11.66 -20.71
CA LEU A 10 10.06 -11.91 -20.05
C LEU A 10 11.05 -12.69 -20.92
N GLY A 11 10.61 -13.22 -22.06
CA GLY A 11 11.41 -14.14 -22.88
C GLY A 11 11.72 -15.48 -22.20
N ALA A 12 10.98 -15.85 -21.14
CA ALA A 12 11.19 -17.08 -20.40
C ALA A 12 10.90 -18.32 -21.25
N LEU A 13 11.63 -19.42 -21.03
CA LEU A 13 11.38 -20.69 -21.71
C LEU A 13 10.01 -21.24 -21.31
N THR A 14 9.41 -22.08 -22.16
CA THR A 14 8.09 -22.70 -21.93
C THR A 14 8.04 -23.55 -20.66
N SER A 15 9.18 -24.15 -20.30
CA SER A 15 9.42 -24.99 -19.12
C SER A 15 9.78 -24.21 -17.85
N THR A 16 9.91 -22.88 -17.91
CA THR A 16 10.20 -22.07 -16.70
C THR A 16 9.08 -22.26 -15.66
N PRO A 17 9.39 -22.55 -14.38
CA PRO A 17 8.38 -22.72 -13.33
C PRO A 17 7.47 -21.49 -13.18
N LEU A 18 6.17 -21.71 -12.92
CA LEU A 18 5.18 -20.62 -12.86
C LEU A 18 5.42 -19.68 -11.68
N ASN A 19 5.82 -20.19 -10.51
CA ASN A 19 6.13 -19.37 -9.34
C ASN A 19 7.27 -18.37 -9.62
N ALA A 20 8.36 -18.84 -10.23
CA ALA A 20 9.47 -17.99 -10.65
C ALA A 20 9.01 -16.97 -11.72
N LEU A 21 8.21 -17.40 -12.69
CA LEU A 21 7.68 -16.52 -13.74
C LEU A 21 6.83 -15.38 -13.17
N TYR A 22 5.92 -15.68 -12.23
CA TYR A 22 5.06 -14.69 -11.59
C TYR A 22 5.87 -13.71 -10.72
N ALA A 23 6.78 -14.23 -9.89
CA ALA A 23 7.66 -13.42 -9.04
C ALA A 23 8.58 -12.51 -9.87
N GLU A 24 9.15 -13.03 -10.95
CA GLU A 24 10.04 -12.28 -11.85
C GLU A 24 9.30 -11.15 -12.57
N ALA A 25 8.03 -11.38 -12.94
CA ALA A 25 7.17 -10.36 -13.55
C ALA A 25 6.65 -9.32 -12.54
N GLY A 26 6.73 -9.60 -11.24
CA GLY A 26 6.04 -8.80 -10.22
C GLY A 26 4.51 -8.93 -10.27
N GLU A 27 4.01 -10.04 -10.81
CA GLU A 27 2.58 -10.26 -11.05
C GLU A 27 2.05 -11.43 -10.21
N PRO A 28 1.11 -11.19 -9.28
CA PRO A 28 0.53 -12.26 -8.48
C PRO A 28 -0.25 -13.28 -9.34
N PRO A 29 -0.34 -14.54 -8.91
CA PRO A 29 -1.21 -15.54 -9.53
C PRO A 29 -2.65 -15.03 -9.66
N LEU A 30 -3.31 -15.42 -10.74
CA LEU A 30 -4.67 -14.97 -11.07
C LEU A 30 -5.67 -15.26 -9.94
N GLY A 31 -5.53 -16.38 -9.23
CA GLY A 31 -6.40 -16.72 -8.10
C GLY A 31 -6.34 -15.67 -6.99
N ALA A 32 -5.15 -15.37 -6.48
CA ALA A 32 -4.95 -14.38 -5.42
C ALA A 32 -5.39 -12.97 -5.87
N ARG A 33 -4.97 -12.55 -7.08
CA ARG A 33 -5.35 -11.24 -7.64
C ARG A 33 -6.87 -11.15 -7.87
N GLY A 34 -7.48 -12.22 -8.36
CA GLY A 34 -8.91 -12.32 -8.60
C GLY A 34 -9.72 -12.16 -7.31
N LYS A 35 -9.33 -12.84 -6.23
CA LYS A 35 -9.94 -12.69 -4.90
C LYS A 35 -9.87 -11.24 -4.40
N MET A 36 -8.71 -10.60 -4.48
CA MET A 36 -8.56 -9.19 -4.07
C MET A 36 -9.50 -8.26 -4.88
N ILE A 37 -9.57 -8.45 -6.21
CA ILE A 37 -10.43 -7.64 -7.08
C ILE A 37 -11.91 -7.89 -6.75
N ALA A 38 -12.32 -9.14 -6.56
CA ALA A 38 -13.68 -9.51 -6.21
C ALA A 38 -14.12 -8.90 -4.86
N ARG A 39 -13.24 -8.92 -3.85
CA ARG A 39 -13.48 -8.26 -2.54
C ARG A 39 -13.68 -6.75 -2.71
N ARG A 40 -12.83 -6.09 -3.48
CA ARG A 40 -12.97 -4.65 -3.80
C ARG A 40 -14.27 -4.34 -4.54
N PHE A 41 -14.66 -5.21 -5.46
CA PHE A 41 -15.90 -5.07 -6.21
C PHE A 41 -17.12 -5.21 -5.30
N ALA A 42 -17.16 -6.22 -4.43
CA ALA A 42 -18.24 -6.41 -3.47
C ALA A 42 -18.36 -5.23 -2.48
N LEU A 43 -17.25 -4.67 -2.00
CA LEU A 43 -17.24 -3.42 -1.21
C LEU A 43 -17.83 -2.24 -1.99
N SER A 44 -17.51 -2.12 -3.28
CA SER A 44 -18.07 -1.07 -4.14
C SER A 44 -19.57 -1.26 -4.37
N LEU A 45 -20.06 -2.50 -4.50
CA LEU A 45 -21.48 -2.80 -4.60
C LEU A 45 -22.20 -2.42 -3.31
N PHE A 46 -21.66 -2.81 -2.16
CA PHE A 46 -22.20 -2.45 -0.85
C PHE A 46 -22.37 -0.95 -0.70
N GLN A 47 -21.33 -0.18 -1.08
CA GLN A 47 -21.37 1.26 -0.96
C GLN A 47 -22.35 1.90 -1.95
N ARG A 48 -22.34 1.53 -3.24
CA ARG A 48 -22.96 2.34 -4.32
C ARG A 48 -24.18 1.71 -5.00
N HIS A 49 -24.38 0.41 -4.85
CA HIS A 49 -25.36 -0.35 -5.61
C HIS A 49 -26.13 -1.33 -4.71
N PRO A 50 -26.97 -0.83 -3.78
CA PRO A 50 -27.61 -1.64 -2.75
C PRO A 50 -28.46 -2.79 -3.31
N LEU A 51 -29.13 -2.60 -4.46
CA LEU A 51 -29.91 -3.65 -5.11
C LEU A 51 -29.03 -4.82 -5.60
N HIS A 52 -27.89 -4.51 -6.23
CA HIS A 52 -26.95 -5.53 -6.68
C HIS A 52 -26.26 -6.21 -5.50
N PHE A 53 -25.98 -5.45 -4.44
CA PHE A 53 -25.45 -6.01 -3.21
C PHE A 53 -26.43 -6.95 -2.53
N SER A 54 -27.73 -6.63 -2.50
CA SER A 54 -28.77 -7.53 -2.00
C SER A 54 -28.78 -8.85 -2.77
N ARG A 55 -28.74 -8.81 -4.10
CA ARG A 55 -28.65 -10.02 -4.93
C ARG A 55 -27.39 -10.83 -4.64
N LEU A 56 -26.25 -10.16 -4.43
CA LEU A 56 -25.00 -10.83 -4.05
C LEU A 56 -25.15 -11.53 -2.69
N LYS A 57 -25.80 -10.89 -1.71
CA LYS A 57 -26.11 -11.49 -0.41
C LYS A 57 -27.00 -12.72 -0.58
N ASP A 58 -28.07 -12.61 -1.36
CA ASP A 58 -29.01 -13.73 -1.60
C ASP A 58 -28.30 -14.91 -2.27
N LEU A 59 -27.49 -14.65 -3.31
CA LEU A 59 -26.65 -15.66 -3.96
C LEU A 59 -25.64 -16.30 -2.99
N SER A 60 -25.05 -15.49 -2.09
CA SER A 60 -24.08 -15.98 -1.10
C SER A 60 -24.76 -16.85 -0.05
N ILE A 61 -26.01 -16.56 0.32
CA ILE A 61 -26.82 -17.43 1.20
C ILE A 61 -27.14 -18.73 0.47
N LEU A 62 -27.65 -18.66 -0.76
CA LEU A 62 -27.95 -19.86 -1.57
C LEU A 62 -26.72 -20.74 -1.79
N ASN A 63 -25.54 -20.14 -1.98
CA ASN A 63 -24.30 -20.90 -2.11
C ASN A 63 -23.98 -21.73 -0.86
N LEU A 64 -24.35 -21.27 0.34
CA LEU A 64 -24.13 -22.01 1.59
C LEU A 64 -25.25 -23.01 1.91
N THR A 65 -26.48 -22.75 1.48
CA THR A 65 -27.65 -23.55 1.87
C THR A 65 -28.07 -24.59 0.83
N ASP A 66 -27.78 -24.38 -0.45
CA ASP A 66 -28.18 -25.28 -1.52
C ASP A 66 -27.24 -26.50 -1.63
N LYS A 67 -27.84 -27.70 -1.67
CA LYS A 67 -27.12 -28.99 -1.79
C LYS A 67 -26.28 -29.08 -3.07
N TYR A 68 -26.64 -28.38 -4.14
CA TYR A 68 -25.88 -28.32 -5.38
C TYR A 68 -24.45 -27.80 -5.16
N TRP A 69 -24.31 -26.81 -4.28
CA TRP A 69 -23.03 -26.16 -4.00
C TRP A 69 -22.21 -26.86 -2.91
N ALA A 70 -22.80 -27.76 -2.13
CA ALA A 70 -22.14 -28.43 -1.00
C ALA A 70 -20.85 -29.20 -1.38
N LYS A 71 -20.73 -29.66 -2.63
CA LYS A 71 -19.53 -30.39 -3.14
C LYS A 71 -18.76 -29.60 -4.21
N LYS A 72 -19.05 -28.32 -4.38
CA LYS A 72 -18.45 -27.46 -5.41
C LYS A 72 -17.70 -26.31 -4.76
N PRO A 73 -16.63 -25.79 -5.40
CA PRO A 73 -16.01 -24.55 -4.94
C PRO A 73 -17.03 -23.41 -5.01
N SER A 74 -17.01 -22.54 -4.00
CA SER A 74 -17.85 -21.36 -3.98
C SER A 74 -17.49 -20.43 -5.15
N PRO A 75 -18.49 -19.78 -5.78
CA PRO A 75 -18.21 -18.74 -6.75
C PRO A 75 -17.38 -17.61 -6.12
N LEU A 76 -16.43 -17.06 -6.88
CA LEU A 76 -15.48 -16.05 -6.39
C LEU A 76 -16.15 -14.84 -5.73
N LEU A 77 -17.31 -14.39 -6.22
CA LEU A 77 -18.04 -13.27 -5.63
C LEU A 77 -18.70 -13.64 -4.29
N CYS A 78 -19.13 -14.89 -4.12
CA CYS A 78 -19.63 -15.40 -2.84
C CYS A 78 -18.48 -15.50 -1.82
N GLU A 79 -17.34 -16.08 -2.22
CA GLU A 79 -16.12 -16.08 -1.39
C GLU A 79 -15.71 -14.66 -0.98
N ALA A 80 -15.77 -13.71 -1.92
CA ALA A 80 -15.50 -12.32 -1.65
C ALA A 80 -16.48 -11.72 -0.64
N PHE A 81 -17.78 -12.03 -0.75
CA PHE A 81 -18.81 -11.58 0.20
C PHE A 81 -18.53 -12.10 1.61
N TYR A 82 -18.23 -13.39 1.78
CA TYR A 82 -17.89 -13.95 3.09
C TYR A 82 -16.64 -13.31 3.69
N ALA A 83 -15.62 -13.07 2.87
CA ALA A 83 -14.35 -12.52 3.33
C ALA A 83 -14.44 -11.05 3.77
N ILE A 84 -15.47 -10.31 3.36
CA ILE A 84 -15.63 -8.90 3.73
C ILE A 84 -16.83 -8.61 4.63
N SER A 85 -17.59 -9.64 5.01
CA SER A 85 -18.84 -9.48 5.74
C SER A 85 -18.65 -8.81 7.10
N GLU A 86 -17.52 -9.08 7.75
CA GLU A 86 -17.11 -8.46 9.02
C GLU A 86 -16.93 -6.93 8.94
N TYR A 87 -16.78 -6.36 7.74
CA TYR A 87 -16.54 -4.92 7.57
C TYR A 87 -17.81 -4.11 7.32
N PHE A 88 -18.94 -4.75 7.05
CA PHE A 88 -20.16 -4.04 6.67
C PHE A 88 -20.72 -3.15 7.79
N ASP A 89 -20.49 -3.50 9.06
CA ASP A 89 -20.90 -2.69 10.21
C ASP A 89 -19.97 -1.47 10.44
N LEU A 90 -18.80 -1.46 9.81
CA LEU A 90 -17.79 -0.40 9.94
C LEU A 90 -17.74 0.54 8.74
N ILE A 91 -18.37 0.16 7.63
CA ILE A 91 -18.39 0.94 6.40
C ILE A 91 -19.79 1.52 6.19
N PRO A 92 -19.93 2.84 5.98
CA PRO A 92 -21.23 3.42 5.75
C PRO A 92 -21.77 3.00 4.37
N PRO A 93 -23.02 2.51 4.28
CA PRO A 93 -23.70 2.36 3.00
C PRO A 93 -24.00 3.75 2.43
N LEU A 94 -23.66 4.00 1.16
CA LEU A 94 -23.80 5.32 0.51
C LEU A 94 -24.54 5.18 -0.83
N PRO A 95 -25.85 4.85 -0.81
CA PRO A 95 -26.62 4.57 -2.02
C PRO A 95 -26.63 5.76 -3.00
N LYS A 96 -26.41 6.97 -2.47
CA LYS A 96 -26.17 8.20 -3.21
C LYS A 96 -24.82 8.75 -2.75
N PRO A 97 -23.98 9.27 -3.67
CA PRO A 97 -22.74 9.92 -3.27
C PRO A 97 -23.00 11.08 -2.29
N VAL A 98 -22.17 11.17 -1.24
CA VAL A 98 -22.28 12.12 -0.13
C VAL A 98 -22.53 13.57 -0.59
N ARG A 99 -21.89 13.98 -1.69
CA ARG A 99 -22.06 15.32 -2.27
C ARG A 99 -23.52 15.69 -2.57
N TYR A 100 -24.37 14.72 -2.90
CA TYR A 100 -25.79 14.95 -3.20
C TYR A 100 -26.66 15.05 -1.94
N GLU A 101 -26.12 14.71 -0.77
CA GLU A 101 -26.79 14.84 0.52
C GLU A 101 -26.43 16.14 1.23
N LEU A 102 -25.42 16.86 0.74
CA LEU A 102 -24.96 18.13 1.31
C LEU A 102 -25.71 19.31 0.70
N ASN A 103 -26.11 20.27 1.55
CA ASN A 103 -26.59 21.56 1.09
C ASN A 103 -25.43 22.34 0.43
N TYR A 104 -25.71 23.03 -0.67
CA TYR A 104 -24.74 23.87 -1.38
C TYR A 104 -24.05 24.89 -0.45
N ALA A 105 -24.80 25.50 0.49
CA ALA A 105 -24.24 26.43 1.46
C ALA A 105 -23.21 25.78 2.41
N SER A 106 -23.34 24.47 2.65
CA SER A 106 -22.40 23.73 3.50
C SER A 106 -21.06 23.50 2.81
N LEU A 107 -21.04 23.40 1.47
CA LEU A 107 -19.84 23.18 0.65
C LEU A 107 -18.85 24.35 0.62
N ARG A 108 -19.16 25.46 1.30
CA ARG A 108 -18.18 26.54 1.53
C ARG A 108 -17.01 25.98 2.32
N ALA A 109 -15.80 26.16 1.80
CA ALA A 109 -14.58 25.78 2.50
C ALA A 109 -14.56 26.38 3.92
N PRO A 110 -14.14 25.62 4.95
CA PRO A 110 -13.97 26.20 6.26
C PRO A 110 -12.88 27.29 6.22
N PRO A 111 -12.96 28.30 7.10
CA PRO A 111 -11.92 29.31 7.21
C PRO A 111 -10.59 28.64 7.58
N ILE A 112 -9.65 28.59 6.64
CA ILE A 112 -8.36 27.92 6.79
C ILE A 112 -7.23 28.94 6.75
N SER A 113 -6.18 28.72 7.54
CA SER A 113 -4.94 29.50 7.48
C SER A 113 -3.71 28.61 7.51
N ILE A 114 -2.77 28.90 6.61
CA ILE A 114 -1.45 28.24 6.54
C ILE A 114 -0.44 29.33 6.85
N PRO A 115 0.12 29.39 8.08
CA PRO A 115 1.10 30.40 8.47
C PRO A 115 2.36 30.31 7.61
N SER A 116 3.04 31.44 7.38
CA SER A 116 4.32 31.47 6.68
C SER A 116 5.39 30.66 7.43
N ASN A 117 6.39 30.17 6.70
CA ASN A 117 7.47 29.34 7.27
C ASN A 117 8.21 30.01 8.45
N SER A 118 8.26 31.34 8.49
CA SER A 118 8.87 32.13 9.57
C SER A 118 8.18 31.98 10.93
N VAL A 119 6.92 31.53 10.96
CA VAL A 119 6.08 31.44 12.18
C VAL A 119 5.86 29.99 12.61
N GLN A 120 6.49 29.02 11.93
CA GLN A 120 6.22 27.59 12.12
C GLN A 120 7.11 26.90 13.17
N ASN A 121 7.97 27.63 13.89
CA ASN A 121 8.72 27.08 15.03
C ASN A 121 7.95 27.29 16.36
N SER A 122 8.27 26.53 17.40
CA SER A 122 7.48 26.46 18.63
C SER A 122 7.16 27.82 19.27
N THR A 123 8.19 28.65 19.50
CA THR A 123 8.06 29.92 20.22
C THR A 123 7.31 30.95 19.39
N SER A 124 7.63 31.10 18.10
CA SER A 124 6.96 32.07 17.23
C SER A 124 5.52 31.68 16.98
N PHE A 125 5.23 30.39 16.82
CA PHE A 125 3.86 29.92 16.59
C PHE A 125 2.97 30.16 17.80
N THR A 126 3.45 29.80 18.99
CA THR A 126 2.70 29.99 20.24
C THR A 126 2.41 31.47 20.47
N LYS A 127 3.38 32.35 20.20
CA LYS A 127 3.22 33.80 20.27
C LYS A 127 2.18 34.29 19.25
N PHE A 128 2.31 33.88 17.99
CA PHE A 128 1.40 34.26 16.91
C PHE A 128 -0.06 33.91 17.20
N ILE A 129 -0.32 32.68 17.67
CA ILE A 129 -1.68 32.24 18.01
C ILE A 129 -2.25 33.06 19.18
N ARG A 130 -1.47 33.26 20.24
CA ARG A 130 -1.91 34.04 21.41
C ARG A 130 -2.16 35.52 21.09
N GLU A 131 -1.33 36.13 20.24
CA GLU A 131 -1.49 37.53 19.86
C GLU A 131 -2.69 37.73 18.93
N ARG A 132 -2.92 36.79 18.01
CA ARG A 132 -3.98 36.92 17.01
C ARG A 132 -5.36 36.49 17.53
N TRP A 133 -5.40 35.50 18.42
CA TRP A 133 -6.61 34.91 19.00
C TRP A 133 -6.45 34.63 20.51
N PRO A 134 -6.26 35.66 21.36
CA PRO A 134 -5.95 35.48 22.78
C PRO A 134 -7.07 34.74 23.55
N GLU A 135 -8.33 35.07 23.24
CA GLU A 135 -9.51 34.52 23.91
C GLU A 135 -10.05 33.24 23.25
N ALA A 136 -9.33 32.68 22.27
CA ALA A 136 -9.82 31.50 21.58
C ALA A 136 -9.60 30.20 22.36
N VAL A 137 -10.49 29.25 22.09
CA VAL A 137 -10.30 27.85 22.44
C VAL A 137 -9.35 27.22 21.42
N HIS A 138 -8.24 26.65 21.87
CA HIS A 138 -7.26 26.01 21.01
C HIS A 138 -7.36 24.50 21.12
N ILE A 139 -7.81 23.85 20.04
CA ILE A 139 -7.98 22.38 19.97
C ILE A 139 -7.01 21.83 18.95
N TYR A 140 -6.03 21.06 19.41
CA TYR A 140 -5.10 20.32 18.56
C TYR A 140 -5.69 18.96 18.21
N THR A 141 -5.41 18.47 17.01
CA THR A 141 -5.92 17.18 16.51
C THR A 141 -4.81 16.44 15.79
N ASP A 142 -4.71 15.14 15.99
CA ASP A 142 -3.70 14.30 15.33
C ASP A 142 -4.16 12.84 15.16
N GLY A 143 -3.60 12.17 14.15
CA GLY A 143 -3.79 10.76 13.86
C GLY A 143 -2.45 10.00 13.87
N SER A 144 -2.47 8.75 14.32
CA SER A 144 -1.27 7.92 14.39
C SER A 144 -1.49 6.51 13.82
N LEU A 145 -0.46 6.00 13.14
CA LEU A 145 -0.39 4.63 12.62
C LEU A 145 0.96 4.03 13.06
N ILE A 146 0.92 3.08 13.99
CA ILE A 146 2.11 2.38 14.50
C ILE A 146 1.87 0.88 14.42
N ASP A 147 2.77 0.14 13.77
CA ASP A 147 2.72 -1.33 13.66
C ASP A 147 1.35 -1.90 13.22
N GLY A 148 0.69 -1.19 12.30
CA GLY A 148 -0.64 -1.57 11.79
C GLY A 148 -1.81 -1.27 12.74
N LYS A 149 -1.55 -0.64 13.89
CA LYS A 149 -2.54 -0.13 14.84
C LYS A 149 -2.77 1.36 14.59
N VAL A 150 -4.02 1.78 14.66
CA VAL A 150 -4.46 3.14 14.30
C VAL A 150 -5.07 3.82 15.52
N GLY A 151 -4.65 5.06 15.77
CA GLY A 151 -5.09 5.91 16.87
C GLY A 151 -5.39 7.32 16.37
N SER A 152 -6.25 8.03 17.09
CA SER A 152 -6.66 9.40 16.79
C SER A 152 -6.90 10.13 18.10
N ALA A 153 -6.61 11.42 18.17
CA ALA A 153 -6.81 12.20 19.38
C ALA A 153 -7.11 13.66 19.09
N TYR A 154 -7.80 14.31 20.04
CA TYR A 154 -7.82 15.76 20.13
C TYR A 154 -7.44 16.21 21.53
N TYR A 155 -6.92 17.43 21.62
CA TYR A 155 -6.54 18.08 22.87
C TYR A 155 -6.95 19.56 22.87
N ASP A 156 -7.93 19.91 23.71
CA ASP A 156 -8.25 21.30 24.05
C ASP A 156 -7.27 21.77 25.15
N VAL A 157 -6.29 22.57 24.74
CA VAL A 157 -5.26 23.12 25.65
C VAL A 157 -5.87 24.15 26.60
N THR A 158 -6.89 24.88 26.15
CA THR A 158 -7.54 25.94 26.92
C THR A 158 -8.30 25.38 28.12
N ARG A 159 -8.88 24.18 27.98
CA ARG A 159 -9.64 23.49 29.05
C ARG A 159 -8.94 22.28 29.65
N ASN A 160 -7.75 21.93 29.15
CA ASN A 160 -7.05 20.69 29.47
C ASN A 160 -7.93 19.44 29.24
N ALA A 161 -8.72 19.42 28.17
CA ALA A 161 -9.63 18.32 27.83
C ALA A 161 -9.05 17.48 26.69
N ILE A 162 -8.96 16.16 26.90
CA ILE A 162 -8.31 15.23 25.97
C ILE A 162 -9.27 14.09 25.63
N ALA A 163 -9.35 13.73 24.35
CA ALA A 163 -9.95 12.47 23.93
C ALA A 163 -8.98 11.68 23.06
N ARG A 164 -9.00 10.35 23.25
CA ARG A 164 -8.15 9.38 22.56
C ARG A 164 -9.04 8.27 22.01
N PHE A 165 -8.91 7.97 20.74
CA PHE A 165 -9.73 7.02 20.01
C PHE A 165 -8.86 5.97 19.32
N ARG A 166 -9.05 4.71 19.70
CA ARG A 166 -8.54 3.55 19.00
C ARG A 166 -9.44 3.23 17.82
N LEU A 167 -8.86 3.18 16.62
CA LEU A 167 -9.60 2.97 15.38
C LEU A 167 -9.39 1.55 14.85
N ALA A 168 -10.15 1.15 13.84
CA ALA A 168 -9.96 -0.14 13.20
C ALA A 168 -8.54 -0.26 12.58
N ASP A 169 -7.90 -1.43 12.68
CA ASP A 169 -6.52 -1.67 12.20
C ASP A 169 -6.34 -1.49 10.69
N PHE A 170 -7.43 -1.55 9.93
CA PHE A 170 -7.40 -1.29 8.50
C PHE A 170 -7.49 0.20 8.16
N ALA A 171 -7.87 1.07 9.10
CA ALA A 171 -8.03 2.49 8.85
C ALA A 171 -6.71 3.10 8.33
N SER A 172 -6.84 4.09 7.46
CA SER A 172 -5.68 4.81 6.94
C SER A 172 -5.26 5.92 7.91
N ILE A 173 -4.00 6.35 7.83
CA ILE A 173 -3.52 7.53 8.57
C ILE A 173 -4.41 8.76 8.25
N TYR A 174 -4.78 8.93 6.98
CA TYR A 174 -5.68 10.00 6.56
C TYR A 174 -7.06 9.93 7.25
N THR A 175 -7.66 8.74 7.38
CA THR A 175 -8.91 8.58 8.13
C THR A 175 -8.74 8.88 9.61
N ALA A 176 -7.59 8.55 10.21
CA ALA A 176 -7.30 8.87 11.61
C ALA A 176 -7.26 10.38 11.86
N GLU A 177 -6.62 11.14 10.97
CA GLU A 177 -6.61 12.61 10.98
C GLU A 177 -8.01 13.21 10.83
N LEU A 178 -8.81 12.69 9.89
CA LEU A 178 -10.18 13.14 9.68
C LEU A 178 -11.05 12.87 10.92
N ILE A 179 -10.92 11.70 11.53
CA ILE A 179 -11.65 11.36 12.76
C ILE A 179 -11.24 12.26 13.92
N ALA A 180 -9.95 12.60 14.04
CA ALA A 180 -9.46 13.51 15.08
C ALA A 180 -10.16 14.88 14.97
N LEU A 181 -10.18 15.44 13.77
CA LEU A 181 -10.85 16.70 13.46
C LEU A 181 -12.38 16.61 13.64
N HIS A 182 -12.99 15.51 13.19
CA HIS A 182 -14.43 15.28 13.33
C HIS A 182 -14.87 15.27 14.80
N GLU A 183 -14.18 14.52 15.66
CA GLU A 183 -14.50 14.46 17.08
C GLU A 183 -14.18 15.78 17.79
N ALA A 184 -13.13 16.50 17.39
CA ALA A 184 -12.86 17.85 17.88
C ALA A 184 -13.98 18.84 17.52
N LEU A 185 -14.51 18.78 16.29
CA LEU A 185 -15.63 19.60 15.85
C LEU A 185 -16.92 19.28 16.63
N LYS A 186 -17.19 17.98 16.88
CA LYS A 186 -18.32 17.56 17.72
C LYS A 186 -18.17 18.07 19.15
N TYR A 187 -16.98 17.95 19.72
CA TYR A 187 -16.67 18.50 21.05
C TYR A 187 -16.92 20.01 21.09
N ALA A 188 -16.44 20.77 20.09
CA ALA A 188 -16.69 22.20 20.00
C ALA A 188 -18.18 22.55 19.88
N MET A 189 -18.97 21.76 19.16
CA MET A 189 -20.42 21.92 19.06
C MET A 189 -21.13 21.73 20.41
N GLN A 190 -20.64 20.83 21.27
CA GLN A 190 -21.20 20.55 22.60
C GLN A 190 -20.94 21.65 23.62
N LEU A 191 -19.98 22.55 23.35
CA LEU A 191 -19.71 23.73 24.17
C LEU A 191 -20.77 24.83 23.93
N HIS A 192 -22.05 24.49 24.13
CA HIS A 192 -23.24 25.26 23.70
C HIS A 192 -23.35 26.69 24.22
N LEU A 193 -22.68 27.02 25.33
CA LEU A 193 -22.72 28.34 25.98
C LEU A 193 -21.45 29.16 25.81
N GLU A 194 -20.51 28.70 24.98
CA GLU A 194 -19.20 29.34 24.84
C GLU A 194 -19.14 30.27 23.62
N PRO A 195 -19.12 31.61 23.82
CA PRO A 195 -19.05 32.56 22.71
C PRO A 195 -17.64 32.63 22.10
N ARG A 196 -16.63 32.11 22.82
CA ARG A 196 -15.23 32.20 22.42
C ARG A 196 -15.00 31.52 21.06
N PRO A 197 -14.21 32.15 20.17
CA PRO A 197 -13.85 31.56 18.89
C PRO A 197 -13.08 30.25 19.10
N VAL A 198 -13.20 29.32 18.17
CA VAL A 198 -12.49 28.03 18.23
C VAL A 198 -11.45 27.94 17.13
N ILE A 199 -10.21 27.65 17.52
CA ILE A 199 -9.11 27.43 16.61
C ILE A 199 -8.76 25.95 16.65
N PHE A 200 -8.99 25.27 15.52
CA PHE A 200 -8.58 23.89 15.32
C PHE A 200 -7.19 23.87 14.70
N LEU A 201 -6.27 23.11 15.29
CA LEU A 201 -4.88 23.02 14.86
C LEU A 201 -4.57 21.58 14.46
N THR A 202 -4.13 21.38 13.23
CA THR A 202 -3.77 20.06 12.68
C THR A 202 -2.49 20.18 11.86
N ASP A 203 -1.61 19.19 11.94
CA ASP A 203 -0.45 19.10 11.06
C ASP A 203 -0.71 18.29 9.78
N SER A 204 -1.94 17.76 9.62
CA SER A 204 -2.36 17.06 8.43
C SER A 204 -2.63 18.02 7.26
N LEU A 205 -1.58 18.30 6.51
CA LEU A 205 -1.67 19.09 5.28
C LEU A 205 -2.67 18.45 4.29
N SER A 206 -2.75 17.12 4.26
CA SER A 206 -3.70 16.40 3.41
C SER A 206 -5.17 16.73 3.71
N VAL A 207 -5.55 16.79 5.00
CA VAL A 207 -6.90 17.18 5.42
C VAL A 207 -7.16 18.64 5.08
N ILE A 208 -6.20 19.52 5.40
CA ILE A 208 -6.29 20.96 5.11
C ILE A 208 -6.47 21.20 3.61
N THR A 209 -5.59 20.64 2.77
CA THR A 209 -5.66 20.79 1.31
C THR A 209 -6.95 20.19 0.76
N LYS A 210 -7.43 19.05 1.28
CA LYS A 210 -8.71 18.49 0.86
C LYS A 210 -9.84 19.48 1.14
N LEU A 211 -9.94 19.98 2.38
CA LEU A 211 -11.02 20.87 2.80
C LEU A 211 -11.00 22.24 2.10
N GLN A 212 -9.82 22.77 1.80
CA GLN A 212 -9.68 24.02 1.02
C GLN A 212 -10.21 23.90 -0.40
N ASN A 213 -9.98 22.75 -1.04
CA ASN A 213 -10.28 22.55 -2.46
C ASN A 213 -11.66 21.90 -2.70
N ILE A 214 -12.49 21.78 -1.66
CA ILE A 214 -13.85 21.27 -1.80
C ILE A 214 -14.62 22.19 -2.74
N ASN A 215 -15.24 21.56 -3.73
CA ASN A 215 -16.13 22.19 -4.67
C ASN A 215 -17.30 21.24 -4.98
N PRO A 216 -18.36 21.70 -5.67
CA PRO A 216 -19.54 20.88 -5.97
C PRO A 216 -19.25 19.57 -6.73
N ASN A 217 -18.13 19.49 -7.46
CA ASN A 217 -17.74 18.31 -8.21
C ASN A 217 -16.86 17.34 -7.41
N SER A 218 -16.47 17.69 -6.19
CA SER A 218 -15.59 16.88 -5.34
C SER A 218 -16.24 15.54 -5.00
N ASN A 219 -15.46 14.46 -5.15
CA ASN A 219 -15.84 13.16 -4.62
C ASN A 219 -15.47 13.11 -3.13
N LEU A 220 -16.48 13.00 -2.28
CA LEU A 220 -16.34 13.01 -0.83
C LEU A 220 -16.61 11.61 -0.29
N ASN A 221 -15.77 11.18 0.66
CA ASN A 221 -16.13 10.06 1.51
C ASN A 221 -17.10 10.50 2.61
N TYR A 222 -17.61 9.54 3.38
CA TYR A 222 -18.61 9.81 4.42
C TYR A 222 -18.11 10.77 5.51
N ILE A 223 -16.94 10.48 6.11
CA ILE A 223 -16.39 11.30 7.19
C ILE A 223 -16.03 12.73 6.73
N GLU A 224 -15.56 12.89 5.49
CA GLU A 224 -15.35 14.22 4.86
C GLU A 224 -16.67 14.99 4.77
N GLY A 225 -17.77 14.31 4.39
CA GLY A 225 -19.11 14.89 4.39
C GLY A 225 -19.58 15.34 5.77
N GLU A 226 -19.38 14.52 6.80
CA GLU A 226 -19.75 14.84 8.17
C GLU A 226 -18.95 16.03 8.72
N ILE A 227 -17.64 16.11 8.43
CA ILE A 227 -16.82 17.29 8.78
C ILE A 227 -17.37 18.57 8.14
N ILE A 228 -17.79 18.51 6.88
CA ILE A 228 -18.39 19.66 6.18
C ILE A 228 -19.71 20.07 6.83
N LYS A 229 -20.55 19.10 7.19
CA LYS A 229 -21.83 19.35 7.90
C LYS A 229 -21.56 20.01 9.26
N LEU A 230 -20.60 19.50 10.03
CA LEU A 230 -20.22 20.06 11.33
C LEU A 230 -19.66 21.48 11.19
N CYS A 231 -18.78 21.72 10.21
CA CYS A 231 -18.30 23.06 9.91
C CYS A 231 -19.44 24.01 9.56
N ALA A 232 -20.42 23.57 8.77
CA ALA A 232 -21.59 24.37 8.42
C ALA A 232 -22.49 24.65 9.63
N ALA A 233 -22.72 23.65 10.49
CA ALA A 233 -23.49 23.79 11.72
C ALA A 233 -22.82 24.78 12.69
N LEU A 234 -21.49 24.70 12.83
CA LEU A 234 -20.72 25.61 13.68
C LEU A 234 -20.84 27.06 13.17
N ARG A 235 -20.77 27.30 11.85
CA ARG A 235 -21.06 28.63 11.27
C ARG A 235 -22.49 29.08 11.56
N ALA A 236 -23.47 28.20 11.40
CA ALA A 236 -24.89 28.52 11.59
C ALA A 236 -25.22 28.85 13.06
N SER A 237 -24.46 28.31 14.02
CA SER A 237 -24.57 28.66 15.44
C SER A 237 -24.09 30.08 15.77
N GLY A 238 -23.50 30.80 14.81
CA GLY A 238 -22.89 32.11 15.03
C GLY A 238 -21.50 32.07 15.67
N ARG A 239 -21.02 30.88 16.07
CA ARG A 239 -19.70 30.71 16.67
C ARG A 239 -18.60 30.79 15.62
N GLN A 240 -17.66 31.72 15.83
CA GLN A 240 -16.50 31.86 14.96
C GLN A 240 -15.53 30.68 15.15
N PHE A 241 -14.99 30.17 14.06
CA PHE A 241 -13.90 29.20 14.12
C PHE A 241 -12.90 29.37 12.99
N ARG A 242 -11.75 28.70 13.10
CA ARG A 242 -10.73 28.63 12.07
C ARG A 242 -9.95 27.32 12.18
N LEU A 243 -9.57 26.77 11.03
CA LEU A 243 -8.63 25.66 10.94
C LEU A 243 -7.25 26.22 10.59
N ILE A 244 -6.22 25.85 11.34
CA ILE A 244 -4.86 26.31 11.15
C ILE A 244 -3.97 25.10 10.94
N TRP A 245 -3.24 25.08 9.83
CA TRP A 245 -2.20 24.08 9.62
C TRP A 245 -1.00 24.42 10.49
N VAL A 246 -0.47 23.43 11.19
CA VAL A 246 0.78 23.55 11.97
C VAL A 246 1.83 22.60 11.44
N LYS A 247 3.09 22.96 11.60
CA LYS A 247 4.18 22.10 11.14
C LYS A 247 4.40 20.97 12.15
N SER A 248 4.37 19.74 11.65
CA SER A 248 4.71 18.55 12.45
C SER A 248 6.16 18.58 12.93
N HIS A 249 6.43 18.04 14.12
CA HIS A 249 7.75 17.95 14.75
C HIS A 249 8.52 19.28 14.86
N ALA A 250 7.79 20.40 15.01
CA ALA A 250 8.37 21.73 15.15
C ALA A 250 8.51 22.18 16.62
N GLY A 251 8.26 21.28 17.58
CA GLY A 251 8.33 21.56 19.01
C GLY A 251 7.13 22.36 19.54
N ILE A 252 6.04 22.47 18.77
CA ILE A 252 4.82 23.13 19.22
C ILE A 252 4.15 22.25 20.28
N VAL A 253 4.22 22.67 21.55
CA VAL A 253 3.84 21.84 22.71
C VAL A 253 2.46 21.19 22.55
N GLY A 254 1.45 21.93 22.11
CA GLY A 254 0.11 21.38 21.89
C GLY A 254 0.06 20.28 20.81
N ASN A 255 0.85 20.42 19.74
CA ASN A 255 0.94 19.44 18.66
C ASN A 255 1.67 18.17 19.12
N GLU A 256 2.83 18.34 19.78
CA GLU A 256 3.61 17.20 20.29
C GLU A 256 2.81 16.40 21.35
N LEU A 257 2.00 17.08 22.17
CA LEU A 257 1.14 16.41 23.15
C LEU A 257 0.03 15.61 22.47
N VAL A 258 -0.70 16.19 21.51
CA VAL A 258 -1.76 15.44 20.82
C VAL A 258 -1.20 14.27 20.00
N ASP A 259 -0.01 14.41 19.41
CA ASP A 259 0.70 13.31 18.74
C ASP A 259 1.02 12.18 19.73
N SER A 260 1.52 12.51 20.93
CA SER A 260 1.72 11.51 21.97
C SER A 260 0.42 10.81 22.36
N TYR A 261 -0.70 11.53 22.44
CA TYR A 261 -2.01 10.97 22.78
C TYR A 261 -2.60 10.10 21.66
N ALA A 262 -2.39 10.47 20.39
CA ALA A 262 -2.77 9.64 19.25
C ALA A 262 -1.95 8.34 19.22
N LYS A 263 -0.65 8.42 19.53
CA LYS A 263 0.22 7.24 19.69
C LYS A 263 -0.19 6.36 20.86
N GLU A 264 -0.54 6.93 22.00
CA GLU A 264 -1.12 6.18 23.13
C GLU A 264 -2.42 5.48 22.74
N ALA A 265 -3.27 6.15 21.96
CA ALA A 265 -4.52 5.57 21.50
C ALA A 265 -4.29 4.29 20.68
N THR A 266 -3.19 4.16 19.91
CA THR A 266 -2.85 2.93 19.17
C THR A 266 -2.64 1.70 20.07
N LYS A 267 -2.25 1.92 21.34
CA LYS A 267 -1.92 0.86 22.30
C LYS A 267 -3.15 0.33 23.05
N LYS A 268 -4.31 0.98 22.92
CA LYS A 268 -5.54 0.49 23.53
C LYS A 268 -5.92 -0.89 22.97
N PRO A 269 -6.42 -1.81 23.82
CA PRO A 269 -6.74 -3.17 23.41
C PRO A 269 -7.98 -3.25 22.50
N THR A 270 -8.95 -2.35 22.70
CA THR A 270 -10.24 -2.34 22.01
C THR A 270 -10.43 -1.08 21.18
N CYS A 271 -11.10 -1.20 20.03
CA CYS A 271 -11.44 -0.05 19.20
C CYS A 271 -12.57 0.75 19.84
N ASP A 272 -12.40 2.07 19.97
CA ASP A 272 -13.40 2.98 20.51
C ASP A 272 -14.47 3.34 19.46
N ILE A 273 -14.09 3.42 18.17
CA ILE A 273 -15.00 3.74 17.07
C ILE A 273 -15.32 2.48 16.27
N GLN A 274 -16.48 1.90 16.58
CA GLN A 274 -17.05 0.72 15.94
C GLN A 274 -18.32 1.02 15.13
N THR A 275 -18.49 2.29 14.72
CA THR A 275 -19.63 2.73 13.91
C THR A 275 -19.27 2.80 12.42
N PRO A 276 -20.26 2.84 11.50
CA PRO A 276 -20.02 2.94 10.07
C PRO A 276 -19.43 4.31 9.68
N VAL A 277 -18.11 4.45 9.73
CA VAL A 277 -17.41 5.71 9.39
C VAL A 277 -16.27 5.52 8.40
N TYR A 278 -15.77 4.31 8.24
CA TYR A 278 -14.55 4.05 7.50
C TYR A 278 -14.84 3.93 5.99
N PRO A 279 -14.10 4.63 5.12
CA PRO A 279 -14.28 4.49 3.68
C PRO A 279 -13.78 3.12 3.19
N PRO A 280 -14.39 2.52 2.14
CA PRO A 280 -13.90 1.27 1.56
C PRO A 280 -12.45 1.33 1.04
N SER A 281 -11.92 2.53 0.80
CA SER A 281 -10.53 2.73 0.42
C SER A 281 -9.54 2.29 1.50
N ASP A 282 -9.92 2.35 2.77
CA ASP A 282 -9.04 1.97 3.89
C ASP A 282 -8.71 0.48 3.86
N LEU A 283 -9.67 -0.35 3.46
CA LEU A 283 -9.45 -1.78 3.27
C LEU A 283 -8.49 -2.12 2.13
N ARG A 284 -8.18 -1.19 1.21
CA ARG A 284 -7.34 -1.49 0.04
C ARG A 284 -5.95 -1.99 0.43
N ARG A 285 -5.39 -1.45 1.51
CA ARG A 285 -4.09 -1.87 2.05
C ARG A 285 -4.17 -3.28 2.60
N ARG A 286 -5.11 -3.55 3.51
CA ARG A 286 -5.35 -4.88 4.09
C ARG A 286 -5.58 -5.95 3.01
N LEU A 287 -6.48 -5.69 2.06
CA LEU A 287 -6.77 -6.63 0.97
C LEU A 287 -5.54 -6.90 0.08
N ARG A 288 -4.63 -5.93 -0.04
CA ARG A 288 -3.36 -6.11 -0.76
C ARG A 288 -2.37 -6.94 0.04
N GLU A 289 -2.27 -6.71 1.35
CA GLU A 289 -1.42 -7.47 2.27
C GLU A 289 -1.87 -8.95 2.32
N GLU A 290 -3.17 -9.20 2.39
CA GLU A 290 -3.74 -10.56 2.32
C GLU A 290 -3.40 -11.26 1.01
N MET A 291 -3.55 -10.57 -0.14
CA MET A 291 -3.17 -11.11 -1.44
C MET A 291 -1.67 -11.41 -1.52
N LEU A 292 -0.83 -10.53 -0.99
CA LEU A 292 0.63 -10.72 -0.94
C LEU A 292 0.99 -11.92 -0.06
N LYS A 293 0.33 -12.08 1.08
CA LYS A 293 0.52 -13.24 1.96
C LYS A 293 0.11 -14.55 1.27
N GLU A 294 -1.06 -14.59 0.65
CA GLU A 294 -1.51 -15.76 -0.13
C GLU A 294 -0.53 -16.07 -1.29
N TRP A 295 -0.04 -15.03 -1.97
CA TRP A 295 0.97 -15.21 -3.00
C TRP A 295 2.29 -15.76 -2.44
N GLN A 296 2.80 -15.20 -1.34
CA GLN A 296 4.01 -15.71 -0.70
C GLN A 296 3.84 -17.18 -0.27
N ASP A 297 2.73 -17.53 0.37
CA ASP A 297 2.44 -18.91 0.79
C ASP A 297 2.39 -19.88 -0.39
N THR A 298 1.78 -19.48 -1.51
CA THR A 298 1.73 -20.29 -2.74
C THR A 298 3.08 -20.38 -3.45
N TYR A 299 3.87 -19.31 -3.38
CA TYR A 299 5.22 -19.24 -3.91
C TYR A 299 6.16 -20.21 -3.17
N ASP A 300 6.13 -20.20 -1.83
CA ASP A 300 6.98 -21.03 -0.98
C ASP A 300 6.67 -22.52 -1.13
N ARG A 301 5.37 -22.87 -1.11
CA ARG A 301 4.90 -24.25 -1.28
C ARG A 301 5.00 -24.79 -2.70
N TYR A 302 5.34 -23.96 -3.69
CA TYR A 302 5.41 -24.41 -5.07
C TYR A 302 6.52 -25.47 -5.23
N PRO A 303 6.24 -26.63 -5.85
CA PRO A 303 7.16 -27.79 -5.86
C PRO A 303 8.37 -27.64 -6.78
N SER A 304 8.55 -26.49 -7.44
CA SER A 304 9.59 -26.27 -8.43
C SER A 304 10.17 -24.85 -8.34
N GLY A 305 11.28 -24.62 -9.03
CA GLY A 305 11.94 -23.31 -9.03
C GLY A 305 12.75 -23.02 -7.75
N GLU A 306 13.19 -24.06 -7.04
CA GLU A 306 13.97 -23.94 -5.79
C GLU A 306 15.19 -23.01 -5.90
N PRO A 307 15.99 -23.02 -7.00
CA PRO A 307 17.09 -22.08 -7.15
C PRO A 307 16.64 -20.61 -7.17
N TYR A 308 15.48 -20.33 -7.78
CA TYR A 308 14.89 -19.00 -7.81
C TYR A 308 14.39 -18.60 -6.43
N LYS A 309 13.66 -19.48 -5.74
CA LYS A 309 13.16 -19.24 -4.36
C LYS A 309 14.29 -18.98 -3.37
N THR A 310 15.36 -19.75 -3.46
CA THR A 310 16.55 -19.55 -2.63
C THR A 310 17.19 -18.18 -2.87
N THR A 311 17.26 -17.76 -4.14
CA THR A 311 17.88 -16.47 -4.49
C THR A 311 16.96 -15.28 -4.15
N PHE A 312 15.66 -15.41 -4.42
CA PHE A 312 14.64 -14.39 -4.25
C PHE A 312 13.50 -14.93 -3.36
N PRO A 313 13.69 -15.00 -2.03
CA PRO A 313 12.73 -15.67 -1.14
C PRO A 313 11.42 -14.90 -0.96
N LYS A 314 11.39 -13.60 -1.26
CA LYS A 314 10.21 -12.76 -1.06
C LYS A 314 9.61 -12.34 -2.40
N VAL A 315 8.31 -12.55 -2.56
CA VAL A 315 7.55 -12.01 -3.70
C VAL A 315 7.41 -10.49 -3.59
N SER A 316 7.32 -9.82 -4.73
CA SER A 316 7.23 -8.36 -4.81
C SER A 316 6.32 -7.96 -5.96
N LEU A 317 5.52 -6.90 -5.78
CA LEU A 317 4.79 -6.27 -6.89
C LEU A 317 5.68 -5.34 -7.73
N THR A 318 6.87 -5.06 -7.24
CA THR A 318 7.87 -4.24 -7.92
C THR A 318 8.90 -5.18 -8.54
N PRO A 319 8.87 -5.38 -9.87
CA PRO A 319 9.81 -6.25 -10.54
C PRO A 319 11.21 -5.62 -10.61
N TRP A 320 12.24 -6.45 -10.73
CA TRP A 320 13.65 -6.03 -10.68
C TRP A 320 14.01 -4.98 -11.76
N PHE A 321 13.40 -5.06 -12.94
CA PHE A 321 13.71 -4.19 -14.07
C PHE A 321 13.27 -2.74 -13.87
N THR A 322 12.45 -2.45 -12.84
CA THR A 322 12.12 -1.06 -12.45
C THR A 322 13.35 -0.27 -12.02
N LYS A 323 14.38 -0.94 -11.52
CA LYS A 323 15.65 -0.33 -11.11
C LYS A 323 16.63 -0.13 -12.27
N CYS A 324 16.36 -0.74 -13.43
CA CYS A 324 17.21 -0.65 -14.61
C CYS A 324 16.38 -0.22 -15.84
N PRO A 325 15.82 1.00 -15.84
CA PRO A 325 15.01 1.49 -16.96
C PRO A 325 15.87 1.73 -18.22
N GLY A 326 15.21 1.81 -19.38
CA GLY A 326 15.84 2.27 -20.63
C GLY A 326 16.76 1.26 -21.33
N LYS A 327 16.71 -0.03 -20.96
CA LYS A 327 17.51 -1.07 -21.64
C LYS A 327 16.75 -1.72 -22.80
N GLY A 328 17.47 -2.38 -23.70
CA GLY A 328 16.88 -3.07 -24.85
C GLY A 328 16.12 -4.35 -24.48
N LYS A 329 15.26 -4.83 -25.37
CA LYS A 329 14.50 -6.08 -25.17
C LYS A 329 15.40 -7.30 -24.93
N SER A 330 16.55 -7.37 -25.61
CA SER A 330 17.53 -8.45 -25.41
C SER A 330 18.03 -8.51 -23.97
N PHE A 331 18.40 -7.36 -23.40
CA PHE A 331 18.83 -7.23 -22.02
C PHE A 331 17.82 -7.82 -21.03
N TYR A 332 16.56 -7.36 -21.07
CA TYR A 332 15.55 -7.82 -20.12
C TYR A 332 15.27 -9.32 -20.24
N LYS A 333 15.26 -9.86 -21.47
CA LYS A 333 15.07 -11.29 -21.70
C LYS A 333 16.21 -12.13 -21.14
N THR A 334 17.44 -11.77 -21.48
CA THR A 334 18.65 -12.47 -21.05
C THR A 334 18.73 -12.48 -19.53
N ILE A 335 18.57 -11.31 -18.90
CA ILE A 335 18.64 -11.21 -17.44
C ILE A 335 17.48 -11.94 -16.76
N SER A 336 16.25 -11.89 -17.29
CA SER A 336 15.12 -12.65 -16.73
C SER A 336 15.36 -14.17 -16.77
N ARG A 337 15.94 -14.69 -17.87
CA ARG A 337 16.32 -16.11 -17.98
C ARG A 337 17.37 -16.48 -16.94
N ILE A 338 18.42 -15.67 -16.83
CA ILE A 338 19.52 -15.85 -15.88
C ILE A 338 19.01 -15.85 -14.45
N ARG A 339 18.19 -14.85 -14.08
CA ARG A 339 17.58 -14.74 -12.76
C ARG A 339 16.68 -15.93 -12.45
N SER A 340 15.87 -16.38 -13.43
CA SER A 340 15.04 -17.59 -13.29
C SER A 340 15.84 -18.89 -13.17
N GLY A 341 17.16 -18.86 -13.42
CA GLY A 341 18.02 -20.04 -13.48
C GLY A 341 17.67 -20.97 -14.64
N HIS A 342 16.95 -20.46 -15.64
CA HIS A 342 16.33 -21.26 -16.70
C HIS A 342 16.75 -20.73 -18.08
N CYS A 343 17.86 -21.28 -18.56
CA CYS A 343 18.66 -20.80 -19.69
C CYS A 343 18.94 -21.95 -20.67
N VAL A 344 19.21 -21.63 -21.93
CA VAL A 344 19.54 -22.64 -22.95
C VAL A 344 21.03 -23.02 -22.87
N THR A 345 21.43 -23.76 -21.83
CA THR A 345 22.80 -24.32 -21.69
C THR A 345 22.87 -25.75 -22.20
N LYS A 346 24.07 -26.32 -22.43
CA LYS A 346 24.16 -27.75 -22.80
C LYS A 346 23.56 -28.67 -21.75
N ALA A 347 23.74 -28.37 -20.46
CA ALA A 347 23.06 -29.12 -19.39
C ALA A 347 21.53 -29.09 -19.53
N TYR A 348 20.96 -27.94 -19.88
CA TYR A 348 19.53 -27.82 -20.18
C TYR A 348 19.15 -28.64 -21.43
N LEU A 349 19.89 -28.49 -22.53
CA LEU A 349 19.63 -29.14 -23.81
C LEU A 349 19.73 -30.66 -23.73
N HIS A 350 20.75 -31.19 -23.07
CA HIS A 350 20.92 -32.62 -22.82
C HIS A 350 19.75 -33.19 -22.01
N ARG A 351 19.36 -32.51 -20.93
CA ARG A 351 18.21 -32.91 -20.10
C ARG A 351 16.89 -32.98 -20.88
N ILE A 352 16.72 -32.17 -21.93
CA ILE A 352 15.53 -32.21 -22.79
C ILE A 352 15.72 -33.04 -24.07
N GLY A 353 16.82 -33.79 -24.19
CA GLY A 353 17.11 -34.65 -25.35
C GLY A 353 17.43 -33.89 -26.64
N ARG A 354 17.96 -32.67 -26.53
CA ARG A 354 18.34 -31.81 -27.67
C ARG A 354 19.85 -31.68 -27.86
N SER A 355 20.63 -32.33 -27.01
CA SER A 355 22.09 -32.43 -27.13
C SER A 355 22.52 -33.80 -26.62
N ASP A 356 23.57 -34.36 -27.23
CA ASP A 356 24.10 -35.68 -26.87
C ASP A 356 24.97 -35.65 -25.60
N THR A 357 25.34 -34.46 -25.12
CA THR A 357 26.18 -34.28 -23.94
C THR A 357 25.83 -33.01 -23.18
N ASP A 358 25.99 -33.03 -21.86
CA ASP A 358 25.87 -31.86 -21.00
C ASP A 358 27.21 -31.14 -20.77
N LEU A 359 28.32 -31.66 -21.31
CA LEU A 359 29.68 -31.20 -21.00
C LEU A 359 30.10 -29.96 -21.81
N CYS A 360 30.84 -29.08 -21.13
CA CYS A 360 31.55 -27.97 -21.75
C CYS A 360 32.70 -28.49 -22.62
N ASP A 361 32.84 -27.99 -23.86
CA ASP A 361 33.87 -28.44 -24.80
C ASP A 361 35.30 -28.20 -24.29
N THR A 362 35.49 -27.14 -23.51
CA THR A 362 36.81 -26.75 -22.99
C THR A 362 37.11 -27.37 -21.64
N CYS A 363 36.14 -27.39 -20.72
CA CYS A 363 36.38 -27.77 -19.33
C CYS A 363 36.04 -29.23 -19.03
N GLN A 364 35.29 -29.91 -19.91
CA GLN A 364 34.85 -31.30 -19.72
C GLN A 364 34.04 -31.53 -18.42
N THR A 365 33.40 -30.48 -17.91
CA THR A 365 32.45 -30.50 -16.80
C THR A 365 31.06 -30.12 -17.30
N THR A 366 30.00 -30.47 -16.56
CA THR A 366 28.62 -30.09 -16.91
C THR A 366 28.48 -28.57 -17.10
N GLU A 367 28.03 -28.16 -18.29
CA GLU A 367 27.86 -26.77 -18.68
C GLU A 367 26.55 -26.20 -18.13
N THR A 368 26.61 -25.77 -16.87
CA THR A 368 25.55 -25.02 -16.20
C THR A 368 25.71 -23.51 -16.42
N LEU A 369 24.68 -22.74 -16.09
CA LEU A 369 24.77 -21.28 -16.08
C LEU A 369 25.86 -20.79 -15.10
N HIS A 370 25.99 -21.46 -13.95
CA HIS A 370 27.05 -21.21 -12.98
C HIS A 370 28.43 -21.41 -13.62
N HIS A 371 28.61 -22.53 -14.31
CA HIS A 371 29.84 -22.84 -15.02
C HIS A 371 30.18 -21.75 -16.04
N ILE A 372 29.23 -21.40 -16.92
CA ILE A 372 29.44 -20.39 -17.97
C ILE A 372 29.84 -19.03 -17.38
N ILE A 373 29.21 -18.60 -16.29
CA ILE A 373 29.41 -17.25 -15.75
C ILE A 373 30.60 -17.16 -14.79
N LEU A 374 30.86 -18.20 -13.98
CA LEU A 374 31.81 -18.13 -12.87
C LEU A 374 33.03 -19.06 -12.97
N GLU A 375 33.00 -20.12 -13.77
CA GLU A 375 34.05 -21.17 -13.73
C GLU A 375 34.73 -21.46 -15.06
N CYS A 376 34.03 -21.38 -16.19
CA CYS A 376 34.51 -21.86 -17.49
C CYS A 376 35.81 -21.19 -17.95
N ASN A 377 36.86 -21.97 -18.19
CA ASN A 377 38.19 -21.46 -18.57
C ASN A 377 38.17 -20.66 -19.89
N LYS A 378 37.23 -20.98 -20.79
CA LYS A 378 37.06 -20.29 -22.07
C LYS A 378 36.81 -18.78 -21.92
N PHE A 379 36.21 -18.35 -20.82
CA PHE A 379 35.76 -16.97 -20.61
C PHE A 379 36.52 -16.25 -19.48
N ASN A 380 37.71 -16.73 -19.12
CA ASN A 380 38.45 -16.21 -17.97
C ASN A 380 38.85 -14.72 -18.13
N ALA A 381 39.20 -14.29 -19.34
CA ALA A 381 39.64 -12.92 -19.58
C ALA A 381 38.47 -11.93 -19.39
N GLU A 382 37.35 -12.17 -20.06
CA GLU A 382 36.15 -11.35 -19.98
C GLU A 382 35.52 -11.40 -18.59
N ARG A 383 35.53 -12.57 -17.93
CA ARG A 383 35.06 -12.71 -16.55
C ARG A 383 35.92 -11.89 -15.60
N GLY A 384 37.24 -11.84 -15.80
CA GLY A 384 38.14 -11.00 -15.02
C GLY A 384 37.75 -9.52 -15.06
N ILE A 385 37.40 -9.01 -16.24
CA ILE A 385 36.91 -7.62 -16.41
C ILE A 385 35.61 -7.40 -15.63
N MET A 386 34.64 -8.31 -15.78
CA MET A 386 33.36 -8.25 -15.08
C MET A 386 33.56 -8.26 -13.55
N ILE A 387 34.35 -9.21 -13.03
CA ILE A 387 34.61 -9.37 -11.60
C ILE A 387 35.32 -8.13 -11.02
N ASN A 388 36.29 -7.57 -11.74
CA ASN A 388 37.01 -6.37 -11.29
C ASN A 388 36.12 -5.11 -11.28
N SER A 389 35.05 -5.12 -12.08
CA SER A 389 34.05 -4.05 -12.12
C SER A 389 32.91 -4.22 -11.11
N LEU A 390 32.84 -5.36 -10.40
CA LEU A 390 31.84 -5.58 -9.36
C LEU A 390 32.09 -4.65 -8.16
N PRO A 391 31.02 -4.10 -7.55
CA PRO A 391 31.14 -3.33 -6.32
C PRO A 391 31.83 -4.11 -5.20
N THR A 392 32.68 -3.43 -4.43
CA THR A 392 33.38 -4.01 -3.27
C THR A 392 32.45 -4.42 -2.13
N SER A 393 31.20 -3.94 -2.15
CA SER A 393 30.14 -4.30 -1.20
C SER A 393 29.64 -5.74 -1.36
N ILE A 394 29.95 -6.42 -2.47
CA ILE A 394 29.53 -7.81 -2.70
C ILE A 394 30.52 -8.75 -1.98
N PRO A 395 30.06 -9.55 -0.99
CA PRO A 395 30.94 -10.41 -0.21
C PRO A 395 31.58 -11.51 -1.06
N ARG A 396 32.87 -11.74 -0.81
CA ARG A 396 33.66 -12.82 -1.40
C ARG A 396 33.76 -14.00 -0.42
N PRO A 397 33.81 -15.27 -0.89
CA PRO A 397 33.79 -15.70 -2.29
C PRO A 397 32.42 -15.49 -2.95
N PHE A 398 32.43 -15.18 -4.25
CA PHE A 398 31.19 -15.00 -5.00
C PHE A 398 30.50 -16.34 -5.20
N ASN A 399 29.17 -16.33 -5.14
CA ASN A 399 28.35 -17.36 -5.75
C ASN A 399 27.28 -16.69 -6.61
N PHE A 400 26.67 -17.47 -7.49
CA PHE A 400 25.73 -16.92 -8.45
C PHE A 400 24.53 -16.21 -7.80
N ALA A 401 24.06 -16.69 -6.64
CA ALA A 401 22.98 -16.06 -5.90
C ALA A 401 23.38 -14.73 -5.26
N THR A 402 24.63 -14.58 -4.78
CA THR A 402 25.11 -13.31 -4.20
C THR A 402 25.23 -12.22 -5.26
N ILE A 403 25.68 -12.56 -6.47
CA ILE A 403 25.77 -11.62 -7.61
C ILE A 403 24.37 -11.19 -8.08
N LEU A 404 23.45 -12.15 -8.28
CA LEU A 404 22.11 -11.85 -8.81
C LEU A 404 21.23 -11.02 -7.88
N ARG A 405 21.61 -10.88 -6.60
CA ARG A 405 20.90 -10.01 -5.65
C ARG A 405 21.32 -8.54 -5.74
N GLN A 406 22.41 -8.21 -6.43
CA GLN A 406 23.12 -6.93 -6.27
C GLN A 406 22.92 -5.92 -7.40
N ASP A 407 21.85 -6.03 -8.19
CA ASP A 407 21.51 -5.10 -9.29
C ASP A 407 22.66 -4.84 -10.31
N VAL A 408 23.64 -5.74 -10.39
CA VAL A 408 24.80 -5.70 -11.31
C VAL A 408 24.51 -6.31 -12.69
N TYR A 409 23.23 -6.32 -13.10
CA TYR A 409 22.78 -7.03 -14.31
C TYR A 409 23.40 -6.48 -15.59
N GLU A 410 23.75 -5.19 -15.62
CA GLU A 410 24.43 -4.57 -16.76
C GLU A 410 25.83 -5.14 -16.98
N LEU A 411 26.60 -5.35 -15.91
CA LEU A 411 27.92 -5.97 -15.99
C LEU A 411 27.83 -7.41 -16.50
N ILE A 412 26.84 -8.18 -16.00
CA ILE A 412 26.58 -9.54 -16.48
C ILE A 412 26.23 -9.53 -17.98
N PHE A 413 25.39 -8.59 -18.42
CA PHE A 413 24.99 -8.51 -19.82
C PHE A 413 26.17 -8.14 -20.74
N ILE A 414 27.00 -7.17 -20.33
CA ILE A 414 28.21 -6.78 -21.06
C ILE A 414 29.17 -7.98 -21.19
N TYR A 415 29.39 -8.72 -20.10
CA TYR A 415 30.20 -9.94 -20.10
C TYR A 415 29.71 -10.98 -21.13
N LEU A 416 28.40 -11.22 -21.18
CA LEU A 416 27.83 -12.17 -22.12
C LEU A 416 28.02 -11.70 -23.58
N CYS A 417 27.83 -10.42 -23.84
CA CYS A 417 28.05 -9.84 -25.16
C CYS A 417 29.52 -9.91 -25.59
N SER A 418 30.47 -9.54 -24.71
CA SER A 418 31.90 -9.58 -25.03
C SER A 418 32.41 -11.00 -25.24
N SER A 419 31.81 -11.97 -24.54
CA SER A 419 32.17 -13.40 -24.64
C SER A 419 31.44 -14.15 -25.76
N ASN A 420 30.60 -13.46 -26.55
CA ASN A 420 29.72 -14.05 -27.56
C ASN A 420 28.83 -15.20 -27.04
N ILE A 421 28.35 -15.08 -25.80
CA ILE A 421 27.49 -16.08 -25.16
C ILE A 421 26.02 -15.71 -25.41
N THR A 422 25.25 -16.65 -25.96
CA THR A 422 23.81 -16.50 -26.15
C THR A 422 23.06 -17.42 -25.18
N ILE A 423 22.08 -16.87 -24.45
CA ILE A 423 21.37 -17.53 -23.33
C ILE A 423 19.85 -17.53 -23.51
#